data_AF-A0A7S4PW40-F1
#
_entry.id   AF-A0A7S4PW40-F1
#
_cell.length_a   1.000
_cell.length_b   1.000
_cell.length_c   1.000
_cell.angle_alpha   90.00
_cell.angle_beta   90.00
_cell.angle_gamma   90.00
#
_symmetry.space_group_name_H-M   'P 1'
#
loop_
_entity.id
_entity.type
_entity.pdbx_description
1 polymer ?
#
loop_
_entity_poly.entity_id
_entity_poly.type
_entity_poly.pdbx_seq_one_letter_code
_entity_poly.pdbx_strand_id
1 'polypeptide(L)'
;APVTLPLLATLCSGSPLPPRLARLASRTSCGELQHEGGATTQRTASLRCLLEDGLLYPLRTSHELSLAALQPPTLAPSSLPLPHEGGGDGRRDSAQSAPPRPAPVEPTPEGAVDLFGAIAALGGGLGASDKFADLGSGAGKLALLAYLATDVGRVVGIERSGLQHRLAAAAARTAVGLGPTVYAVGLDKRIYAQALNSMDLESDWKLVGNGSVQGIAVQDNAIYGVGSNHAVYKQTLSAMSPTSAWVLASMAGVEAIATHGEVIYGVGKDKRVWTQLLADMTVNTTWSIASRGAVISVAIQGDTIYGVGTDLGVWKQALSSMTPESDWTPAAKGSVERITVLEDQIYAVAYDKRIWTQTLRTMNTESEWQLTSKGAVEDADLSPYAFHPTGPDDCESLHFVQGEALDLTSRWEDASVVYLPSLFLDRETMLRLGWVMSAILLPGTVVLSHRTFPGCWPRLLFVEPIELPRWGEAEGDRLSVFVVTAPPVVPQPAWMVSHSEALDQVHGAFGSARDEALAANATRSRWVEHASSMWPRSTDAMSWRLLILTGRASGFDTDASIQSIPAALLQAVSRVGPKDKAPHCAWDALVAEGGEPGAAGDGGA
;
A
#
# COMPACT_ATOMS: atom_id res chain seq x y z
N ALA A 1 13.81 -29.92 -42.58
CA ALA A 1 15.02 -30.32 -41.84
C ALA A 1 15.48 -29.14 -40.98
N PRO A 2 15.90 -29.37 -39.74
CA PRO A 2 15.57 -28.49 -38.61
C PRO A 2 16.79 -27.79 -38.00
N VAL A 3 16.55 -26.70 -37.27
CA VAL A 3 17.29 -26.39 -36.03
C VAL A 3 16.28 -25.92 -34.98
N THR A 4 16.31 -26.66 -33.88
CA THR A 4 15.54 -26.60 -32.63
C THR A 4 16.06 -25.53 -31.66
N LEU A 5 15.18 -24.91 -30.86
CA LEU A 5 15.13 -25.09 -29.39
C LEU A 5 13.88 -24.43 -28.75
N PRO A 6 13.33 -25.00 -27.66
CA PRO A 6 12.07 -24.64 -27.02
C PRO A 6 12.28 -23.88 -25.69
N LEU A 7 11.38 -22.94 -25.37
CA LEU A 7 11.26 -22.39 -24.01
C LEU A 7 9.93 -21.63 -23.87
N LEU A 8 8.78 -22.33 -23.86
CA LEU A 8 7.47 -21.70 -23.55
C LEU A 8 6.29 -22.67 -23.34
N ALA A 9 6.53 -23.93 -22.94
CA ALA A 9 5.46 -24.93 -22.80
C ALA A 9 5.18 -25.42 -21.37
N THR A 10 5.75 -24.83 -20.32
CA THR A 10 5.70 -25.42 -18.95
C THR A 10 4.97 -24.58 -17.89
N LEU A 11 4.19 -23.55 -18.23
CA LEU A 11 3.49 -22.74 -17.22
C LEU A 11 1.97 -22.58 -17.40
N CYS A 12 1.36 -23.26 -18.38
CA CYS A 12 -0.10 -23.26 -18.56
C CYS A 12 -0.69 -24.67 -18.60
N SER A 13 -0.26 -25.57 -17.72
CA SER A 13 -0.95 -26.84 -17.47
C SER A 13 -1.55 -26.86 -16.05
N GLY A 14 -2.84 -26.56 -15.95
CA GLY A 14 -3.72 -27.27 -15.02
C GLY A 14 -4.06 -26.67 -13.66
N SER A 15 -3.57 -25.48 -13.28
CA SER A 15 -3.99 -24.88 -12.00
C SER A 15 -5.21 -23.97 -12.16
N PRO A 16 -6.28 -24.14 -11.36
CA PRO A 16 -7.43 -23.24 -11.39
C PRO A 16 -7.01 -21.82 -11.00
N LEU A 17 -7.59 -20.81 -11.67
CA LEU A 17 -7.40 -19.41 -11.31
C LEU A 17 -7.81 -19.17 -9.85
N PRO A 18 -7.09 -18.31 -9.09
CA PRO A 18 -7.50 -17.95 -7.74
C PRO A 18 -8.94 -17.43 -7.69
N PRO A 19 -9.71 -17.70 -6.62
CA PRO A 19 -11.15 -17.45 -6.57
C PRO A 19 -11.55 -16.00 -6.87
N ARG A 20 -10.77 -15.02 -6.40
CA ARG A 20 -11.02 -13.59 -6.63
C ARG A 20 -10.63 -13.13 -8.04
N LEU A 21 -9.53 -13.63 -8.59
CA LEU A 21 -9.16 -13.37 -9.98
C LEU A 21 -10.17 -13.95 -10.96
N ALA A 22 -10.69 -15.15 -10.68
CA ALA A 22 -11.77 -15.75 -11.45
C ALA A 22 -13.05 -14.88 -11.38
N ARG A 23 -13.40 -14.35 -10.19
CA ARG A 23 -14.52 -13.42 -10.03
C ARG A 23 -14.32 -12.10 -10.76
N LEU A 24 -13.13 -11.50 -10.69
CA LEU A 24 -12.79 -10.27 -11.41
C LEU A 24 -12.90 -10.47 -12.93
N ALA A 25 -12.37 -11.57 -13.46
CA ALA A 25 -12.47 -11.92 -14.87
C ALA A 25 -13.92 -12.18 -15.33
N SER A 26 -14.78 -12.72 -14.45
CA SER A 26 -16.20 -12.94 -14.75
C SER A 26 -17.04 -11.65 -14.72
N ARG A 27 -16.69 -10.68 -13.88
CA ARG A 27 -17.41 -9.39 -13.80
C ARG A 27 -17.20 -8.53 -15.03
N THR A 28 -16.07 -8.67 -15.71
CA THR A 28 -15.79 -7.98 -16.98
C THR A 28 -16.58 -8.52 -18.18
N SER A 29 -17.38 -9.59 -18.04
CA SER A 29 -18.17 -10.16 -19.16
C SER A 29 -19.69 -10.12 -18.97
N CYS A 30 -20.25 -9.36 -18.01
CA CYS A 30 -21.69 -9.33 -17.79
C CYS A 30 -22.33 -8.03 -18.26
N GLY A 31 -22.81 -8.07 -19.51
CA GLY A 31 -23.77 -7.13 -20.07
C GLY A 31 -24.48 -7.77 -21.25
N GLU A 32 -25.26 -8.84 -21.03
CA GLU A 32 -26.17 -9.32 -22.07
C GLU A 32 -27.47 -9.88 -21.47
N LEU A 33 -28.55 -9.17 -21.81
CA LEU A 33 -29.94 -9.55 -21.59
C LEU A 33 -30.26 -10.84 -22.34
N GLN A 34 -31.01 -11.73 -21.69
CA GLN A 34 -31.51 -12.98 -22.27
C GLN A 34 -32.31 -12.72 -23.55
N HIS A 35 -31.85 -13.31 -24.66
CA HIS A 35 -32.73 -13.83 -25.71
C HIS A 35 -32.17 -15.17 -26.23
N GLU A 36 -33.07 -16.12 -26.42
CA GLU A 36 -32.80 -17.52 -26.75
C GLU A 36 -32.10 -17.73 -28.10
N GLY A 37 -31.18 -18.71 -28.16
CA GLY A 37 -30.94 -19.54 -29.34
C GLY A 37 -29.51 -19.61 -29.87
N GLY A 38 -28.88 -20.80 -29.77
CA GLY A 38 -27.95 -21.29 -30.81
C GLY A 38 -26.44 -21.32 -30.52
N ALA A 39 -25.93 -22.52 -30.20
CA ALA A 39 -24.66 -23.15 -30.59
C ALA A 39 -23.32 -22.35 -30.73
N THR A 40 -22.37 -22.73 -29.87
CA THR A 40 -20.91 -22.92 -30.07
C THR A 40 -20.07 -21.89 -30.84
N THR A 41 -19.14 -21.21 -30.13
CA THR A 41 -17.68 -21.30 -30.40
C THR A 41 -16.87 -20.81 -29.20
N GLN A 42 -15.89 -21.60 -28.74
CA GLN A 42 -14.87 -21.17 -27.77
C GLN A 42 -13.97 -20.10 -28.40
N ARG A 43 -13.82 -18.96 -27.72
CA ARG A 43 -12.67 -18.06 -27.88
C ARG A 43 -12.02 -17.83 -26.53
N THR A 44 -10.80 -18.35 -26.40
CA THR A 44 -9.83 -18.00 -25.37
C THR A 44 -9.40 -16.55 -25.57
N ALA A 45 -9.57 -15.71 -24.54
CA ALA A 45 -8.94 -14.40 -24.44
C ALA A 45 -7.85 -14.44 -23.36
N SER A 46 -6.65 -13.96 -23.73
CA SER A 46 -5.46 -13.93 -22.89
C SER A 46 -5.56 -12.85 -21.81
N LEU A 47 -5.23 -13.19 -20.57
CA LEU A 47 -4.90 -12.24 -19.51
C LEU A 47 -3.37 -12.14 -19.44
N ARG A 48 -2.82 -11.04 -19.97
CA ARG A 48 -1.41 -10.66 -19.81
C ARG A 48 -1.40 -9.17 -19.46
N CYS A 49 -0.42 -8.77 -18.63
CA CYS A 49 -0.20 -7.45 -18.03
C CYS A 49 -0.86 -7.24 -16.66
N LEU A 50 -0.17 -7.65 -15.60
CA LEU A 50 -0.24 -6.99 -14.27
C LEU A 50 1.03 -7.19 -13.41
N LEU A 51 2.10 -7.85 -13.90
CA LEU A 51 3.29 -8.15 -13.09
C LEU A 51 4.65 -7.90 -13.77
N GLU A 52 4.73 -7.37 -15.00
CA GLU A 52 6.02 -7.30 -15.73
C GLU A 52 6.60 -5.90 -16.01
N ASP A 53 6.05 -4.79 -15.51
CA ASP A 53 6.70 -3.48 -15.67
C ASP A 53 7.43 -3.04 -14.40
N GLY A 54 8.76 -3.12 -14.46
CA GLY A 54 9.71 -2.86 -13.39
C GLY A 54 9.75 -1.41 -12.92
N LEU A 55 9.56 -1.22 -11.62
CA LEU A 55 9.94 -0.02 -10.90
C LEU A 55 11.46 -0.05 -10.64
N LEU A 56 12.24 0.48 -11.58
CA LEU A 56 13.65 0.86 -11.34
C LEU A 56 13.76 2.38 -11.49
N TYR A 57 13.92 3.09 -10.38
CA TYR A 57 14.39 4.48 -10.37
C TYR A 57 15.75 4.57 -9.68
N PRO A 58 16.71 5.35 -10.21
CA PRO A 58 18.00 5.55 -9.59
C PRO A 58 17.89 6.58 -8.46
N LEU A 59 18.49 6.23 -7.32
CA LEU A 59 18.75 7.11 -6.19
C LEU A 59 19.68 8.27 -6.63
N ARG A 60 19.28 9.51 -6.34
CA ARG A 60 20.22 10.62 -6.12
C ARG A 60 19.96 11.25 -4.77
N THR A 61 21.02 11.27 -3.97
CA THR A 61 21.11 11.87 -2.65
C THR A 61 21.49 13.33 -2.76
N SER A 62 20.88 14.18 -1.93
CA SER A 62 21.51 15.39 -1.40
C SER A 62 20.88 15.77 -0.06
N HIS A 63 21.61 15.47 1.02
CA HIS A 63 21.74 16.27 2.25
C HIS A 63 22.18 17.71 1.86
N GLU A 64 22.01 18.82 2.58
CA GLU A 64 21.50 19.14 3.92
C GLU A 64 21.36 20.69 4.06
N LEU A 65 20.60 21.09 5.09
CA LEU A 65 20.78 22.25 5.99
C LEU A 65 20.47 23.72 5.58
N SER A 66 19.63 24.30 6.45
CA SER A 66 19.28 25.71 6.67
C SER A 66 20.45 26.68 6.88
N LEU A 67 20.27 27.95 6.49
CA LEU A 67 20.33 29.10 7.41
C LEU A 67 19.90 30.42 6.75
N ALA A 68 19.40 31.32 7.59
CA ALA A 68 18.73 32.58 7.27
C ALA A 68 19.68 33.77 7.03
N ALA A 69 19.12 34.76 6.33
CA ALA A 69 19.20 36.21 6.56
C ALA A 69 20.29 37.10 5.88
N LEU A 70 19.74 38.13 5.21
CA LEU A 70 20.19 39.53 5.01
C LEU A 70 21.17 39.88 3.86
N GLN A 71 20.78 40.94 3.12
CA GLN A 71 21.47 41.59 2.00
C GLN A 71 22.55 42.62 2.47
N PRO A 72 23.17 43.46 1.59
CA PRO A 72 24.55 43.38 1.12
C PRO A 72 25.42 44.59 1.57
N PRO A 73 26.69 44.75 1.12
CA PRO A 73 26.91 45.61 -0.06
C PRO A 73 28.14 45.28 -0.95
N THR A 74 28.11 45.94 -2.10
CA THR A 74 29.07 46.19 -3.19
C THR A 74 30.55 46.42 -2.80
N LEU A 75 31.49 45.92 -3.63
CA LEU A 75 32.59 46.68 -4.28
C LEU A 75 33.45 45.80 -5.22
N ALA A 76 34.17 46.49 -6.13
CA ALA A 76 34.68 46.09 -7.45
C ALA A 76 35.98 45.23 -7.46
N PRO A 77 36.50 44.82 -8.66
CA PRO A 77 37.50 43.76 -8.80
C PRO A 77 38.93 44.26 -8.66
N SER A 78 39.83 43.42 -8.13
CA SER A 78 41.27 43.65 -8.18
C SER A 78 42.01 42.36 -8.50
N SER A 79 42.92 42.50 -9.44
CA SER A 79 43.73 41.50 -10.11
C SER A 79 45.06 41.25 -9.39
N LEU A 80 45.66 40.09 -9.70
CA LEU A 80 47.04 39.61 -9.42
C LEU A 80 47.30 38.96 -8.05
N PRO A 81 48.34 38.14 -7.92
CA PRO A 81 48.72 36.99 -8.75
C PRO A 81 48.92 35.71 -7.88
N LEU A 82 48.94 34.55 -8.54
CA LEU A 82 49.31 33.26 -7.97
C LEU A 82 50.71 33.30 -7.31
N PRO A 83 50.90 32.61 -6.17
CA PRO A 83 52.15 31.95 -5.87
C PRO A 83 51.97 30.43 -5.87
N HIS A 84 52.95 29.79 -6.49
CA HIS A 84 53.22 28.36 -6.48
C HIS A 84 53.40 27.80 -5.07
N GLU A 85 52.87 26.59 -4.91
CA GLU A 85 53.39 25.44 -4.17
C GLU A 85 54.07 25.65 -2.81
N GLY A 86 53.36 25.21 -1.76
CA GLY A 86 53.94 24.78 -0.50
C GLY A 86 53.18 23.55 -0.01
N GLY A 87 53.82 22.38 -0.10
CA GLY A 87 53.25 21.10 0.31
C GLY A 87 52.81 21.09 1.78
N GLY A 88 51.62 20.56 2.01
CA GLY A 88 51.06 20.30 3.33
C GLY A 88 50.34 18.96 3.31
N ASP A 89 50.79 18.08 4.19
CA ASP A 89 50.43 16.67 4.34
C ASP A 89 48.97 16.31 4.07
N GLY A 90 48.78 15.41 3.12
CA GLY A 90 47.53 14.72 2.85
C GLY A 90 47.22 13.73 3.96
N ARG A 91 46.48 14.17 4.98
CA ARG A 91 45.68 13.29 5.83
C ARG A 91 44.22 13.44 5.43
N ARG A 92 43.88 12.90 4.25
CA ARG A 92 42.47 12.64 3.90
C ARG A 92 42.02 11.45 4.72
N ASP A 93 41.31 11.74 5.80
CA ASP A 93 40.45 10.77 6.46
C ASP A 93 39.48 10.23 5.41
N SER A 94 39.84 9.07 4.89
CA SER A 94 39.04 8.30 3.96
C SER A 94 37.89 7.75 4.79
N ALA A 95 36.84 8.55 4.94
CA ALA A 95 35.56 8.09 5.43
C ALA A 95 35.13 6.96 4.49
N GLN A 96 35.43 5.72 4.88
CA GLN A 96 34.92 4.52 4.23
C GLN A 96 33.40 4.65 4.30
N SER A 97 32.79 4.97 3.16
CA SER A 97 31.34 4.96 3.03
C SER A 97 30.88 3.59 3.49
N ALA A 98 30.06 3.54 4.55
CA ALA A 98 29.46 2.31 5.00
C ALA A 98 28.83 1.60 3.79
N PRO A 99 29.01 0.27 3.64
CA PRO A 99 28.43 -0.45 2.52
C PRO A 99 26.91 -0.18 2.45
N PRO A 100 26.35 -0.02 1.24
CA PRO A 100 24.92 0.24 1.09
C PRO A 100 24.13 -0.85 1.82
N ARG A 101 23.15 -0.43 2.64
CA ARG A 101 22.27 -1.39 3.32
C ARG A 101 21.56 -2.25 2.27
N PRO A 102 21.46 -3.58 2.47
CA PRO A 102 20.72 -4.44 1.55
C PRO A 102 19.27 -3.96 1.46
N ALA A 103 18.72 -3.95 0.24
CA ALA A 103 17.32 -3.60 0.01
C ALA A 103 16.40 -4.58 0.75
N PRO A 104 15.20 -4.17 1.18
CA PRO A 104 14.21 -5.06 1.75
C PRO A 104 13.91 -6.23 0.79
N VAL A 105 14.00 -7.45 1.31
CA VAL A 105 13.64 -8.66 0.57
C VAL A 105 12.12 -8.80 0.68
N GLU A 106 11.40 -8.33 -0.33
CA GLU A 106 9.96 -8.58 -0.46
C GLU A 106 9.75 -9.99 -1.06
N PRO A 107 8.75 -10.76 -0.60
CA PRO A 107 8.43 -12.05 -1.19
C PRO A 107 7.93 -11.89 -2.63
N THR A 108 8.36 -12.78 -3.54
CA THR A 108 7.83 -12.83 -4.91
C THR A 108 6.38 -13.33 -4.91
N PRO A 109 5.64 -13.22 -6.03
CA PRO A 109 4.32 -13.84 -6.15
C PRO A 109 4.33 -15.34 -5.81
N GLU A 110 5.35 -16.09 -6.26
CA GLU A 110 5.54 -17.51 -5.94
C GLU A 110 5.83 -17.72 -4.46
N GLY A 111 6.76 -16.95 -3.88
CA GLY A 111 7.06 -17.03 -2.46
C GLY A 111 5.86 -16.69 -1.57
N ALA A 112 4.98 -15.79 -2.01
CA ALA A 112 3.72 -15.49 -1.34
C ALA A 112 2.72 -16.66 -1.47
N VAL A 113 2.63 -17.30 -2.65
CA VAL A 113 1.81 -18.51 -2.83
C VAL A 113 2.30 -19.63 -1.91
N ASP A 114 3.61 -19.85 -1.82
CA ASP A 114 4.23 -20.82 -0.91
C ASP A 114 3.97 -20.46 0.55
N LEU A 115 4.03 -19.18 0.90
CA LEU A 115 3.67 -18.68 2.23
C LEU A 115 2.21 -18.99 2.57
N PHE A 116 1.27 -18.73 1.66
CA PHE A 116 -0.14 -19.05 1.87
C PHE A 116 -0.40 -20.57 1.90
N GLY A 117 0.37 -21.34 1.12
CA GLY A 117 0.40 -22.80 1.19
C GLY A 117 0.88 -23.31 2.55
N ALA A 118 1.94 -22.71 3.09
CA ALA A 118 2.43 -23.00 4.43
C ALA A 118 1.38 -22.66 5.49
N ILE A 119 0.76 -21.47 5.44
CA ILE A 119 -0.36 -21.10 6.33
C ILE A 119 -1.51 -22.10 6.22
N ALA A 120 -1.81 -22.61 5.01
CA ALA A 120 -2.82 -23.63 4.81
C ALA A 120 -2.49 -24.93 5.53
N ALA A 121 -1.23 -25.38 5.43
CA ALA A 121 -0.72 -26.56 6.13
C ALA A 121 -0.72 -26.42 7.67
N LEU A 122 -0.79 -25.20 8.20
CA LEU A 122 -0.92 -24.93 9.64
C LEU A 122 -2.35 -25.05 10.18
N GLY A 123 -3.36 -25.35 9.34
CA GLY A 123 -4.70 -25.72 9.80
C GLY A 123 -5.88 -24.95 9.21
N GLY A 124 -5.91 -24.74 7.89
CA GLY A 124 -7.18 -24.36 7.22
C GLY A 124 -7.10 -23.26 6.16
N GLY A 125 -5.91 -22.68 5.92
CA GLY A 125 -5.71 -21.62 4.91
C GLY A 125 -6.35 -20.30 5.33
N LEU A 126 -6.22 -19.26 4.50
CA LEU A 126 -6.89 -17.98 4.71
C LEU A 126 -8.28 -18.00 4.05
N GLY A 127 -9.34 -17.90 4.87
CA GLY A 127 -10.74 -17.91 4.41
C GLY A 127 -11.47 -16.58 4.59
N ALA A 128 -12.74 -16.52 4.18
CA ALA A 128 -13.56 -15.30 4.20
C ALA A 128 -13.81 -14.68 5.59
N SER A 129 -13.62 -15.45 6.66
CA SER A 129 -13.67 -14.95 8.05
C SER A 129 -12.31 -14.49 8.58
N ASP A 130 -11.21 -14.83 7.90
CA ASP A 130 -9.86 -14.50 8.32
C ASP A 130 -9.49 -13.05 8.04
N LYS A 131 -8.50 -12.59 8.81
CA LYS A 131 -7.96 -11.23 8.73
C LYS A 131 -6.45 -11.31 8.64
N PHE A 132 -5.87 -10.74 7.60
CA PHE A 132 -4.42 -10.71 7.39
C PHE A 132 -3.89 -9.30 7.67
N ALA A 133 -2.82 -9.19 8.46
CA ALA A 133 -2.12 -7.95 8.71
C ALA A 133 -0.67 -8.04 8.24
N ASP A 134 -0.22 -7.07 7.46
CA ASP A 134 1.15 -6.87 7.03
C ASP A 134 1.71 -5.63 7.72
N LEU A 135 2.72 -5.82 8.58
CA LEU A 135 3.29 -4.76 9.42
C LEU A 135 4.52 -4.11 8.76
N GLY A 136 4.46 -3.87 7.46
CA GLY A 136 5.40 -3.02 6.71
C GLY A 136 6.29 -3.75 5.72
N SER A 137 5.77 -4.75 4.99
CA SER A 137 6.56 -5.52 4.00
C SER A 137 7.15 -4.64 2.90
N GLY A 138 6.63 -3.42 2.69
CA GLY A 138 7.19 -2.46 1.75
C GLY A 138 6.10 -1.77 0.94
N ALA A 139 6.03 -1.96 -0.37
CA ALA A 139 4.99 -1.30 -1.18
C ALA A 139 3.60 -1.97 -1.07
N GLY A 140 3.27 -2.56 0.09
CA GLY A 140 2.03 -3.28 0.34
C GLY A 140 1.84 -4.58 -0.46
N LYS A 141 2.89 -5.11 -1.08
CA LYS A 141 2.80 -6.22 -2.02
C LYS A 141 2.26 -7.49 -1.38
N LEU A 142 2.69 -7.84 -0.17
CA LEU A 142 2.24 -9.07 0.45
C LEU A 142 0.77 -8.98 0.88
N ALA A 143 0.34 -7.84 1.43
CA ALA A 143 -1.08 -7.57 1.66
C ALA A 143 -1.90 -7.70 0.36
N LEU A 144 -1.42 -7.11 -0.76
CA LEU A 144 -2.09 -7.24 -2.06
C LEU A 144 -2.17 -8.70 -2.53
N LEU A 145 -1.09 -9.45 -2.40
CA LEU A 145 -1.05 -10.86 -2.77
C LEU A 145 -1.97 -11.69 -1.89
N ALA A 146 -2.03 -11.43 -0.58
CA ALA A 146 -2.98 -12.08 0.33
C ALA A 146 -4.42 -11.82 -0.13
N TYR A 147 -4.72 -10.58 -0.48
CA TYR A 147 -6.04 -10.18 -0.97
C TYR A 147 -6.42 -10.85 -2.30
N LEU A 148 -5.48 -10.94 -3.25
CA LEU A 148 -5.73 -11.44 -4.61
C LEU A 148 -5.68 -12.97 -4.71
N ALA A 149 -4.79 -13.61 -3.95
CA ALA A 149 -4.50 -15.04 -4.05
C ALA A 149 -5.33 -15.91 -3.09
N THR A 150 -6.00 -15.30 -2.10
CA THR A 150 -6.76 -16.04 -1.07
C THR A 150 -8.20 -15.54 -0.94
N ASP A 151 -9.01 -16.26 -0.17
CA ASP A 151 -10.38 -15.84 0.17
C ASP A 151 -10.43 -14.97 1.45
N VAL A 152 -9.29 -14.46 1.94
CA VAL A 152 -9.22 -13.67 3.18
C VAL A 152 -10.27 -12.56 3.26
N GLY A 153 -10.99 -12.48 4.38
CA GLY A 153 -12.07 -11.52 4.58
C GLY A 153 -11.62 -10.07 4.64
N ARG A 154 -10.52 -9.81 5.36
CA ARG A 154 -9.94 -8.47 5.53
C ARG A 154 -8.42 -8.52 5.46
N VAL A 155 -7.82 -7.55 4.79
CA VAL A 155 -6.38 -7.35 4.73
C VAL A 155 -6.04 -5.94 5.20
N VAL A 156 -5.00 -5.81 6.02
CA VAL A 156 -4.47 -4.53 6.49
C VAL A 156 -2.98 -4.49 6.20
N GLY A 157 -2.50 -3.55 5.39
CA GLY A 157 -1.08 -3.23 5.27
C GLY A 157 -0.74 -1.94 6.02
N ILE A 158 0.31 -1.95 6.82
CA ILE A 158 0.80 -0.77 7.56
C ILE A 158 2.09 -0.29 6.94
N GLU A 159 2.10 0.92 6.41
CA GLU A 159 3.26 1.50 5.75
C GLU A 159 3.85 2.67 6.51
N ARG A 160 5.17 2.62 6.74
CA ARG A 160 5.88 3.66 7.51
C ARG A 160 6.09 4.93 6.70
N SER A 161 6.41 4.80 5.40
CA SER A 161 6.65 5.96 4.54
C SER A 161 5.39 6.41 3.80
N GLY A 162 5.19 7.72 3.69
CA GLY A 162 4.06 8.28 2.94
C GLY A 162 4.10 7.92 1.45
N LEU A 163 5.29 7.75 0.86
CA LEU A 163 5.41 7.28 -0.52
C LEU A 163 4.93 5.84 -0.69
N GLN A 164 5.41 4.90 0.14
CA GLN A 164 4.97 3.51 0.08
C GLN A 164 3.48 3.39 0.36
N HIS A 165 2.97 4.11 1.35
CA HIS A 165 1.54 4.15 1.64
C HIS A 165 0.73 4.56 0.41
N ARG A 166 1.12 5.65 -0.29
CA ARG A 166 0.41 6.10 -1.50
C ARG A 166 0.45 5.07 -2.62
N LEU A 167 1.60 4.41 -2.83
CA LEU A 167 1.75 3.36 -3.83
C LEU A 167 0.90 2.13 -3.49
N ALA A 168 0.96 1.66 -2.24
CA ALA A 168 0.21 0.52 -1.76
C ALA A 168 -1.30 0.79 -1.82
N ALA A 169 -1.75 1.97 -1.38
CA ALA A 169 -3.13 2.40 -1.48
C ALA A 169 -3.60 2.47 -2.95
N ALA A 170 -2.81 3.03 -3.86
CA ALA A 170 -3.16 3.05 -5.28
C ALA A 170 -3.30 1.62 -5.86
N ALA A 171 -2.35 0.73 -5.55
CA ALA A 171 -2.40 -0.66 -5.98
C ALA A 171 -3.59 -1.43 -5.37
N ALA A 172 -3.93 -1.17 -4.11
CA ALA A 172 -5.09 -1.75 -3.42
C ALA A 172 -6.38 -1.43 -4.14
N ARG A 173 -6.51 -0.16 -4.53
CA ARG A 173 -7.67 0.33 -5.25
C ARG A 173 -7.76 -0.33 -6.62
N THR A 174 -6.66 -0.38 -7.37
CA THR A 174 -6.61 -1.13 -8.64
C THR A 174 -7.02 -2.60 -8.45
N ALA A 175 -6.54 -3.25 -7.38
CA ALA A 175 -6.87 -4.65 -7.07
C ALA A 175 -8.36 -4.89 -6.76
N VAL A 176 -9.07 -3.89 -6.23
CA VAL A 176 -10.54 -3.95 -6.03
C VAL A 176 -11.33 -3.44 -7.24
N GLY A 177 -10.67 -3.21 -8.39
CA GLY A 177 -11.30 -2.69 -9.61
C GLY A 177 -11.49 -1.17 -9.62
N LEU A 178 -10.96 -0.48 -8.62
CA LEU A 178 -10.94 0.97 -8.48
C LEU A 178 -9.60 1.49 -9.07
N GLY A 179 -9.46 1.42 -10.40
CA GLY A 179 -8.29 1.96 -11.11
C GLY A 179 -8.26 3.49 -11.21
N PRO A 180 -7.27 4.08 -11.91
CA PRO A 180 -7.26 5.51 -12.18
C PRO A 180 -8.57 5.98 -12.79
N THR A 181 -9.00 7.19 -12.47
CA THR A 181 -10.28 7.75 -12.93
C THR A 181 -10.05 9.08 -13.58
N VAL A 182 -10.65 9.26 -14.76
CA VAL A 182 -10.78 10.55 -15.42
C VAL A 182 -12.00 11.24 -14.86
N TYR A 183 -11.83 12.43 -14.30
CA TYR A 183 -12.91 13.34 -14.02
C TYR A 183 -13.00 14.34 -15.17
N ALA A 184 -14.22 14.68 -15.56
CA ALA A 184 -14.47 15.58 -16.68
C ALA A 184 -15.57 16.58 -16.35
N VAL A 185 -15.41 17.80 -16.83
CA VAL A 185 -16.46 18.82 -16.88
C VAL A 185 -17.23 18.61 -18.18
N GLY A 186 -18.51 18.27 -18.11
CA GLY A 186 -19.39 18.22 -19.29
C GLY A 186 -19.74 19.62 -19.79
N LEU A 187 -20.22 19.73 -21.04
CA LEU A 187 -20.68 21.02 -21.60
C LEU A 187 -21.82 21.68 -20.81
N ASP A 188 -22.55 20.89 -20.03
CA ASP A 188 -23.57 21.33 -19.08
C ASP A 188 -23.01 21.85 -17.75
N LYS A 189 -21.68 21.97 -17.65
CA LYS A 189 -20.93 22.36 -16.45
C LYS A 189 -21.23 21.43 -15.27
N ARG A 190 -21.37 20.12 -15.48
CA ARG A 190 -21.44 19.12 -14.41
C ARG A 190 -20.21 18.22 -14.43
N ILE A 191 -19.93 17.53 -13.32
CA ILE A 191 -18.76 16.66 -13.22
C ILE A 191 -19.15 15.21 -13.47
N TYR A 192 -18.44 14.61 -14.41
CA TYR A 192 -18.54 13.20 -14.75
C TYR A 192 -17.25 12.47 -14.40
N ALA A 193 -17.34 11.16 -14.21
CA ALA A 193 -16.20 10.30 -14.01
C ALA A 193 -16.27 9.07 -14.91
N GLN A 194 -15.10 8.59 -15.32
CA GLN A 194 -14.92 7.38 -16.09
C GLN A 194 -13.65 6.67 -15.63
N ALA A 195 -13.74 5.35 -15.43
CA ALA A 195 -12.57 4.57 -15.05
C ALA A 195 -11.63 4.46 -16.26
N LEU A 196 -10.37 4.86 -16.07
CA LEU A 196 -9.39 5.00 -17.15
C LEU A 196 -9.02 3.64 -17.75
N ASN A 197 -8.99 2.59 -16.93
CA ASN A 197 -8.69 1.22 -17.36
C ASN A 197 -9.79 0.57 -18.22
N SER A 198 -11.01 1.11 -18.19
CA SER A 198 -12.13 0.68 -19.02
C SER A 198 -12.59 1.78 -19.98
N MET A 199 -11.77 2.81 -20.17
CA MET A 199 -12.10 3.94 -21.03
C MET A 199 -11.87 3.54 -22.49
N ASP A 200 -12.94 3.59 -23.25
CA ASP A 200 -12.94 3.39 -24.70
C ASP A 200 -13.94 4.36 -25.37
N LEU A 201 -14.09 4.23 -26.69
CA LEU A 201 -14.95 5.10 -27.49
C LEU A 201 -16.45 4.98 -27.20
N GLU A 202 -16.88 3.88 -26.58
CA GLU A 202 -18.28 3.54 -26.31
C GLU A 202 -18.61 3.57 -24.81
N SER A 203 -17.59 3.64 -23.95
CA SER A 203 -17.74 3.68 -22.50
C SER A 203 -18.50 4.94 -22.03
N ASP A 204 -19.44 4.73 -21.12
CA ASP A 204 -20.30 5.80 -20.59
C ASP A 204 -19.60 6.65 -19.52
N TRP A 205 -19.97 7.92 -19.48
CA TRP A 205 -19.59 8.87 -18.44
C TRP A 205 -20.62 8.87 -17.32
N LYS A 206 -20.17 8.71 -16.07
CA LYS A 206 -21.06 8.70 -14.90
C LYS A 206 -21.10 10.08 -14.25
N LEU A 207 -22.29 10.65 -14.07
CA LEU A 207 -22.45 11.89 -13.29
C LEU A 207 -22.06 11.65 -11.82
N VAL A 208 -21.05 12.39 -11.34
CA VAL A 208 -20.53 12.24 -9.97
C VAL A 208 -20.68 13.51 -9.13
N GLY A 209 -20.75 14.68 -9.76
CA GLY A 209 -20.92 15.94 -9.05
C GLY A 209 -21.70 16.96 -9.83
N ASN A 210 -22.35 17.84 -9.08
CA ASN A 210 -23.01 19.02 -9.62
C ASN A 210 -22.22 20.26 -9.23
N GLY A 211 -22.03 21.19 -10.16
CA GLY A 211 -21.36 22.45 -9.87
C GLY A 211 -20.91 23.13 -11.13
N SER A 212 -21.32 24.39 -11.32
CA SER A 212 -21.05 25.19 -12.52
C SER A 212 -19.58 25.63 -12.60
N VAL A 213 -18.70 24.66 -12.82
CA VAL A 213 -17.27 24.85 -13.04
C VAL A 213 -16.95 24.67 -14.53
N GLN A 214 -15.87 25.28 -14.98
CA GLN A 214 -15.39 25.29 -16.37
C GLN A 214 -14.02 24.63 -16.53
N GLY A 215 -13.33 24.39 -15.41
CA GLY A 215 -12.12 23.62 -15.39
C GLY A 215 -11.90 22.97 -14.02
N ILE A 216 -11.11 21.91 -13.97
CA ILE A 216 -10.88 21.13 -12.75
C ILE A 216 -9.41 20.75 -12.59
N ALA A 217 -9.00 20.56 -11.34
CA ALA A 217 -7.77 19.89 -10.98
C ALA A 217 -8.04 18.92 -9.81
N VAL A 218 -7.47 17.73 -9.85
CA VAL A 218 -7.68 16.66 -8.89
C VAL A 218 -6.36 16.36 -8.19
N GLN A 219 -6.40 16.38 -6.86
CA GLN A 219 -5.28 16.00 -6.04
C GLN A 219 -5.75 15.27 -4.79
N ASP A 220 -5.14 14.12 -4.52
CA ASP A 220 -5.42 13.28 -3.35
C ASP A 220 -6.93 12.99 -3.22
N ASN A 221 -7.57 13.41 -2.12
CA ASN A 221 -9.02 13.27 -1.90
C ASN A 221 -9.79 14.58 -2.16
N ALA A 222 -9.24 15.49 -2.96
CA ALA A 222 -9.87 16.77 -3.29
C ALA A 222 -9.94 16.99 -4.80
N ILE A 223 -11.06 17.59 -5.23
CA ILE A 223 -11.20 18.18 -6.55
C ILE A 223 -11.37 19.69 -6.39
N TYR A 224 -10.58 20.42 -7.16
CA TYR A 224 -10.65 21.86 -7.30
C TYR A 224 -11.35 22.18 -8.62
N GLY A 225 -12.14 23.24 -8.64
CA GLY A 225 -12.90 23.64 -9.82
C GLY A 225 -12.88 25.14 -10.02
N VAL A 226 -12.72 25.59 -11.27
CA VAL A 226 -12.78 27.00 -11.65
C VAL A 226 -14.22 27.35 -12.00
N GLY A 227 -14.86 28.21 -11.20
CA GLY A 227 -16.21 28.68 -11.47
C GLY A 227 -16.26 29.67 -12.63
N SER A 228 -17.47 29.95 -13.13
CA SER A 228 -17.70 30.97 -14.18
C SER A 228 -17.31 32.40 -13.78
N ASN A 229 -17.17 32.65 -12.48
CA ASN A 229 -16.64 33.89 -11.91
C ASN A 229 -15.11 33.91 -11.80
N HIS A 230 -14.41 32.89 -12.32
CA HIS A 230 -12.95 32.72 -12.22
C HIS A 230 -12.43 32.53 -10.79
N ALA A 231 -13.31 32.19 -9.84
CA ALA A 231 -12.91 31.77 -8.50
C ALA A 231 -12.61 30.27 -8.48
N VAL A 232 -11.75 29.84 -7.56
CA VAL A 232 -11.44 28.43 -7.31
C VAL A 232 -12.33 27.93 -6.20
N TYR A 233 -12.98 26.81 -6.45
CA TYR A 233 -13.79 26.07 -5.49
C TYR A 233 -13.12 24.73 -5.19
N LYS A 234 -13.47 24.14 -4.05
CA LYS A 234 -12.97 22.85 -3.58
C LYS A 234 -14.13 21.96 -3.15
N GLN A 235 -14.01 20.68 -3.45
CA GLN A 235 -14.89 19.63 -2.96
C GLN A 235 -14.06 18.40 -2.54
N THR A 236 -14.51 17.67 -1.54
CA THR A 236 -13.87 16.42 -1.11
C THR A 236 -14.40 15.29 -1.98
N LEU A 237 -13.53 14.55 -2.66
CA LEU A 237 -13.91 13.48 -3.60
C LEU A 237 -14.72 12.38 -2.92
N SER A 238 -14.31 11.93 -1.74
CA SER A 238 -15.03 10.89 -0.98
C SER A 238 -16.43 11.31 -0.50
N ALA A 239 -16.73 12.62 -0.50
CA ALA A 239 -18.05 13.15 -0.15
C ALA A 239 -18.81 13.69 -1.39
N MET A 240 -18.23 13.51 -2.58
CA MET A 240 -18.76 14.05 -3.82
C MET A 240 -19.98 13.27 -4.26
N SER A 241 -21.06 13.99 -4.51
CA SER A 241 -22.30 13.47 -5.05
C SER A 241 -22.91 14.49 -6.01
N PRO A 242 -23.92 14.10 -6.81
CA PRO A 242 -24.66 15.06 -7.65
C PRO A 242 -25.39 16.16 -6.87
N THR A 243 -25.40 16.12 -5.53
CA THR A 243 -26.04 17.13 -4.68
C THR A 243 -25.09 17.80 -3.70
N SER A 244 -23.84 17.35 -3.59
CA SER A 244 -22.87 17.94 -2.67
C SER A 244 -22.45 19.34 -3.14
N ALA A 245 -22.34 20.28 -2.20
CA ALA A 245 -21.96 21.65 -2.49
C ALA A 245 -20.44 21.79 -2.71
N TRP A 246 -20.07 22.81 -3.48
CA TRP A 246 -18.69 23.27 -3.63
C TRP A 246 -18.38 24.38 -2.62
N VAL A 247 -17.17 24.36 -2.05
CA VAL A 247 -16.73 25.37 -1.08
C VAL A 247 -15.79 26.34 -1.78
N LEU A 248 -16.01 27.65 -1.65
CA LEU A 248 -15.11 28.66 -2.20
C LEU A 248 -13.74 28.55 -1.53
N ALA A 249 -12.68 28.36 -2.34
CA ALA A 249 -11.32 28.18 -1.88
C ALA A 249 -10.44 29.42 -2.14
N SER A 250 -10.61 30.11 -3.26
CA SER A 250 -9.81 31.29 -3.63
C SER A 250 -10.54 32.20 -4.64
N MET A 251 -10.31 33.51 -4.58
CA MET A 251 -10.82 34.50 -5.54
C MET A 251 -9.79 34.93 -6.61
N ALA A 252 -8.78 34.11 -6.89
CA ALA A 252 -7.60 34.48 -7.68
C ALA A 252 -7.85 34.93 -9.13
N GLY A 253 -9.02 34.68 -9.71
CA GLY A 253 -9.33 35.11 -11.08
C GLY A 253 -8.63 34.28 -12.16
N VAL A 254 -8.65 32.95 -12.01
CA VAL A 254 -8.01 31.98 -12.92
C VAL A 254 -9.01 31.38 -13.92
N GLU A 255 -8.49 30.86 -15.04
CA GLU A 255 -9.27 30.25 -16.13
C GLU A 255 -9.04 28.74 -16.30
N ALA A 256 -7.91 28.25 -15.80
CA ALA A 256 -7.55 26.84 -15.74
C ALA A 256 -6.64 26.63 -14.52
N ILE A 257 -6.61 25.41 -14.00
CA ILE A 257 -5.80 25.05 -12.83
C ILE A 257 -5.16 23.68 -13.03
N ALA A 258 -4.03 23.45 -12.38
CA ALA A 258 -3.40 22.14 -12.23
C ALA A 258 -2.74 22.06 -10.85
N THR A 259 -2.58 20.85 -10.33
CA THR A 259 -1.97 20.61 -9.02
C THR A 259 -0.71 19.77 -9.14
N HIS A 260 0.33 20.11 -8.37
CA HIS A 260 1.55 19.32 -8.29
C HIS A 260 2.22 19.48 -6.93
N GLY A 261 2.38 18.37 -6.20
CA GLY A 261 2.90 18.42 -4.83
C GLY A 261 1.98 19.27 -3.94
N GLU A 262 2.53 20.20 -3.17
CA GLU A 262 1.73 21.07 -2.29
C GLU A 262 1.29 22.37 -2.95
N VAL A 263 1.43 22.46 -4.28
CA VAL A 263 1.28 23.69 -5.05
C VAL A 263 0.14 23.54 -6.05
N ILE A 264 -0.73 24.56 -6.11
CA ILE A 264 -1.68 24.74 -7.21
C ILE A 264 -1.15 25.79 -8.18
N TYR A 265 -1.21 25.47 -9.46
CA TYR A 265 -0.88 26.35 -10.57
C TYR A 265 -2.17 26.77 -11.25
N GLY A 266 -2.22 28.00 -11.74
CA GLY A 266 -3.41 28.57 -12.35
C GLY A 266 -3.05 29.45 -13.52
N VAL A 267 -3.84 29.36 -14.59
CA VAL A 267 -3.71 30.26 -15.74
C VAL A 267 -4.57 31.48 -15.49
N GLY A 268 -3.95 32.65 -15.39
CA GLY A 268 -4.65 33.92 -15.18
C GLY A 268 -5.33 34.43 -16.46
N LYS A 269 -6.19 35.45 -16.32
CA LYS A 269 -6.81 36.14 -17.48
C LYS A 269 -5.79 36.79 -18.41
N ASP A 270 -4.60 37.09 -17.88
CA ASP A 270 -3.44 37.60 -18.60
C ASP A 270 -2.68 36.49 -19.36
N LYS A 271 -3.21 35.26 -19.35
CA LYS A 271 -2.64 34.06 -19.95
C LYS A 271 -1.29 33.63 -19.37
N ARG A 272 -0.91 34.15 -18.21
CA ARG A 272 0.31 33.73 -17.50
C ARG A 272 0.01 32.62 -16.52
N VAL A 273 1.06 31.88 -16.15
CA VAL A 273 0.97 30.87 -15.09
C VAL A 273 1.25 31.53 -13.74
N TRP A 274 0.34 31.30 -12.80
CA TRP A 274 0.41 31.73 -11.42
C TRP A 274 0.49 30.51 -10.51
N THR A 275 0.98 30.68 -9.29
CA THR A 275 1.18 29.61 -8.31
C THR A 275 0.75 30.04 -6.92
N GLN A 276 0.27 29.08 -6.13
CA GLN A 276 -0.11 29.24 -4.74
C GLN A 276 0.13 27.93 -3.97
N LEU A 277 0.63 28.04 -2.73
CA LEU A 277 0.70 26.90 -1.82
C LEU A 277 -0.70 26.52 -1.33
N LEU A 278 -1.04 25.23 -1.42
CA LEU A 278 -2.35 24.70 -1.03
C LEU A 278 -2.62 24.86 0.47
N ALA A 279 -1.59 24.70 1.30
CA ALA A 279 -1.69 24.87 2.75
C ALA A 279 -2.04 26.31 3.15
N ASP A 280 -1.58 27.28 2.36
CA ASP A 280 -1.81 28.71 2.61
C ASP A 280 -3.08 29.21 1.92
N MET A 281 -3.69 28.43 1.04
CA MET A 281 -4.78 28.91 0.18
C MET A 281 -6.02 29.25 1.01
N THR A 282 -6.42 30.52 0.94
CA THR A 282 -7.68 31.03 1.48
C THR A 282 -8.39 31.87 0.44
N VAL A 283 -9.62 32.29 0.74
CA VAL A 283 -10.42 33.15 -0.15
C VAL A 283 -9.71 34.46 -0.53
N ASN A 284 -8.77 34.94 0.31
CA ASN A 284 -8.10 36.23 0.15
C ASN A 284 -6.58 36.12 -0.12
N THR A 285 -6.01 34.92 -0.22
CA THR A 285 -4.58 34.79 -0.49
C THR A 285 -4.21 35.20 -1.91
N THR A 286 -3.11 35.94 -2.05
CA THR A 286 -2.55 36.36 -3.33
C THR A 286 -1.74 35.25 -3.98
N TRP A 287 -1.84 35.13 -5.29
CA TRP A 287 -1.04 34.17 -6.07
C TRP A 287 0.23 34.86 -6.59
N SER A 288 1.28 34.08 -6.83
CA SER A 288 2.56 34.58 -7.37
C SER A 288 2.70 34.20 -8.84
N ILE A 289 3.30 35.07 -9.67
CA ILE A 289 3.59 34.73 -11.07
C ILE A 289 4.66 33.64 -11.10
N ALA A 290 4.41 32.57 -11.84
CA ALA A 290 5.34 31.46 -12.03
C ALA A 290 6.05 31.54 -13.39
N SER A 291 5.36 31.97 -14.46
CA SER A 291 5.95 32.01 -15.81
C SER A 291 5.32 33.06 -16.73
N ARG A 292 6.11 33.52 -17.72
CA ARG A 292 5.72 34.55 -18.70
C ARG A 292 4.78 34.04 -19.80
N GLY A 293 4.91 32.78 -20.17
CA GLY A 293 4.33 32.24 -21.41
C GLY A 293 2.82 32.39 -21.47
N ALA A 294 2.31 32.73 -22.65
CA ALA A 294 0.88 32.86 -22.91
C ALA A 294 0.25 31.48 -23.14
N VAL A 295 -0.30 30.89 -22.09
CA VAL A 295 -0.98 29.59 -22.09
C VAL A 295 -2.44 29.75 -21.70
N ILE A 296 -3.27 28.77 -22.07
CA ILE A 296 -4.70 28.70 -21.75
C ILE A 296 -5.06 27.52 -20.84
N SER A 297 -4.18 26.53 -20.72
CA SER A 297 -4.30 25.36 -19.85
C SER A 297 -2.90 24.87 -19.50
N VAL A 298 -2.77 24.18 -18.36
CA VAL A 298 -1.50 23.60 -17.88
C VAL A 298 -1.73 22.22 -17.29
N ALA A 299 -0.72 21.36 -17.37
CA ALA A 299 -0.66 20.06 -16.70
C ALA A 299 0.78 19.77 -16.28
N ILE A 300 0.99 18.97 -15.23
CA ILE A 300 2.32 18.83 -14.63
C ILE A 300 2.62 17.35 -14.34
N GLN A 301 3.80 16.90 -14.73
CA GLN A 301 4.32 15.57 -14.43
C GLN A 301 5.81 15.64 -14.12
N GLY A 302 6.19 15.16 -12.93
CA GLY A 302 7.57 15.26 -12.44
C GLY A 302 8.07 16.72 -12.44
N ASP A 303 9.25 16.95 -13.02
CA ASP A 303 9.85 18.29 -13.15
C ASP A 303 9.39 19.04 -14.41
N THR A 304 8.38 18.58 -15.14
CA THR A 304 7.93 19.22 -16.39
C THR A 304 6.50 19.73 -16.26
N ILE A 305 6.31 21.02 -16.54
CA ILE A 305 5.01 21.62 -16.78
C ILE A 305 4.76 21.68 -18.29
N TYR A 306 3.60 21.19 -18.70
CA TYR A 306 3.07 21.31 -20.05
C TYR A 306 2.01 22.40 -20.06
N GLY A 307 1.91 23.13 -21.16
CA GLY A 307 0.94 24.21 -21.34
C GLY A 307 0.36 24.21 -22.73
N VAL A 308 -0.94 24.48 -22.85
CA VAL A 308 -1.58 24.73 -24.15
C VAL A 308 -1.40 26.20 -24.49
N GLY A 309 -0.74 26.52 -25.59
CA GLY A 309 -0.54 27.89 -26.05
C GLY A 309 -1.83 28.50 -26.61
N THR A 310 -1.84 29.81 -26.82
CA THR A 310 -2.95 30.48 -27.52
C THR A 310 -3.09 30.06 -28.99
N ASP A 311 -2.08 29.38 -29.53
CA ASP A 311 -2.05 28.75 -30.85
C ASP A 311 -2.62 27.32 -30.85
N LEU A 312 -3.14 26.85 -29.71
CA LEU A 312 -3.65 25.50 -29.47
C LEU A 312 -2.59 24.38 -29.55
N GLY A 313 -1.30 24.75 -29.65
CA GLY A 313 -0.18 23.81 -29.57
C GLY A 313 0.17 23.48 -28.12
N VAL A 314 0.88 22.37 -27.91
CA VAL A 314 1.39 21.99 -26.59
C VAL A 314 2.84 22.43 -26.46
N TRP A 315 3.13 23.10 -25.35
CA TRP A 315 4.43 23.64 -24.96
C TRP A 315 4.87 22.99 -23.65
N LYS A 316 6.17 23.02 -23.35
CA LYS A 316 6.73 22.51 -22.09
C LYS A 316 7.85 23.39 -21.54
N GLN A 317 7.98 23.35 -20.22
CA GLN A 317 9.02 24.04 -19.45
C GLN A 317 9.38 23.18 -18.23
N ALA A 318 10.64 23.26 -17.77
CA ALA A 318 11.05 22.55 -16.55
C ALA A 318 10.71 23.39 -15.32
N LEU A 319 10.09 22.79 -14.31
CA LEU A 319 9.69 23.47 -13.06
C LEU A 319 10.91 23.99 -12.30
N SER A 320 11.97 23.18 -12.22
CA SER A 320 13.22 23.54 -11.54
C SER A 320 13.92 24.79 -12.09
N SER A 321 13.64 25.18 -13.34
CA SER A 321 14.17 26.39 -13.97
C SER A 321 13.08 27.42 -14.31
N MET A 322 11.85 27.19 -13.86
CA MET A 322 10.71 28.07 -14.13
C MET A 322 10.84 29.37 -13.34
N THR A 323 10.80 30.48 -14.06
CA THR A 323 10.84 31.85 -13.52
C THR A 323 9.80 32.71 -14.26
N PRO A 324 9.40 33.87 -13.71
CA PRO A 324 8.50 34.79 -14.40
C PRO A 324 9.01 35.27 -15.77
N GLU A 325 10.28 35.01 -16.11
CA GLU A 325 10.93 35.41 -17.36
C GLU A 325 11.28 34.24 -18.28
N SER A 326 11.21 32.98 -17.83
CA SER A 326 11.70 31.83 -18.61
C SER A 326 10.77 31.45 -19.77
N ASP A 327 11.37 31.04 -20.89
CA ASP A 327 10.66 30.69 -22.12
C ASP A 327 10.12 29.25 -22.12
N TRP A 328 9.08 29.03 -22.94
CA TRP A 328 8.51 27.71 -23.19
C TRP A 328 9.07 27.10 -24.47
N THR A 329 9.14 25.78 -24.52
CA THR A 329 9.61 25.03 -25.71
C THR A 329 8.46 24.24 -26.34
N PRO A 330 8.35 24.17 -27.68
CA PRO A 330 7.32 23.35 -28.31
C PRO A 330 7.44 21.88 -27.91
N ALA A 331 6.31 21.25 -27.59
CA ALA A 331 6.25 19.85 -27.17
C ALA A 331 5.49 18.99 -28.19
N ALA A 332 4.33 19.44 -28.65
CA ALA A 332 3.52 18.77 -29.67
C ALA A 332 2.68 19.79 -30.46
N LYS A 333 2.34 19.43 -31.70
CA LYS A 333 1.29 20.12 -32.46
C LYS A 333 -0.08 19.56 -32.08
N GLY A 334 -1.13 20.33 -32.32
CA GLY A 334 -2.50 19.88 -32.09
C GLY A 334 -3.47 21.06 -32.10
N SER A 335 -4.76 20.76 -32.09
CA SER A 335 -5.82 21.74 -31.82
C SER A 335 -6.48 21.37 -30.49
N VAL A 336 -5.69 21.46 -29.42
CA VAL A 336 -6.10 21.11 -28.06
C VAL A 336 -6.42 22.35 -27.25
N GLU A 337 -7.37 22.25 -26.33
CA GLU A 337 -7.81 23.37 -25.48
C GLU A 337 -7.43 23.15 -24.01
N ARG A 338 -7.51 21.91 -23.54
CA ARG A 338 -7.15 21.49 -22.19
C ARG A 338 -6.24 20.27 -22.23
N ILE A 339 -5.38 20.14 -21.23
CA ILE A 339 -4.50 18.99 -21.07
C ILE A 339 -4.46 18.54 -19.61
N THR A 340 -4.23 17.25 -19.42
CA THR A 340 -3.86 16.63 -18.15
C THR A 340 -2.83 15.53 -18.42
N VAL A 341 -2.02 15.18 -17.43
CA VAL A 341 -0.95 14.17 -17.58
C VAL A 341 -1.06 13.16 -16.45
N LEU A 342 -0.94 11.88 -16.81
CA LEU A 342 -0.79 10.79 -15.85
C LEU A 342 0.30 9.86 -16.37
N GLU A 343 1.35 9.68 -15.57
CA GLU A 343 2.48 8.81 -15.90
C GLU A 343 3.15 9.20 -17.24
N ASP A 344 3.18 8.32 -18.24
CA ASP A 344 3.78 8.52 -19.56
C ASP A 344 2.73 8.90 -20.64
N GLN A 345 1.53 9.30 -20.24
CA GLN A 345 0.46 9.70 -21.14
C GLN A 345 0.01 11.14 -20.86
N ILE A 346 -0.15 11.93 -21.92
CA ILE A 346 -0.84 13.21 -21.90
C ILE A 346 -2.21 13.03 -22.56
N TYR A 347 -3.25 13.48 -21.86
CA TYR A 347 -4.62 13.49 -22.35
C TYR A 347 -5.01 14.93 -22.65
N ALA A 348 -5.76 15.14 -23.71
CA ALA A 348 -6.16 16.45 -24.16
C ALA A 348 -7.64 16.49 -24.50
N VAL A 349 -8.31 17.56 -24.11
CA VAL A 349 -9.62 17.93 -24.65
C VAL A 349 -9.38 18.79 -25.88
N ALA A 350 -9.77 18.28 -27.05
CA ALA A 350 -9.62 19.00 -28.31
C ALA A 350 -10.80 19.94 -28.59
N TYR A 351 -10.69 20.76 -29.64
CA TYR A 351 -11.75 21.68 -30.07
C TYR A 351 -13.09 20.98 -30.37
N ASP A 352 -13.05 19.71 -30.80
CA ASP A 352 -14.22 18.87 -31.04
C ASP A 352 -14.88 18.35 -29.75
N LYS A 353 -14.40 18.80 -28.59
CA LYS A 353 -14.86 18.46 -27.24
C LYS A 353 -14.72 16.98 -26.91
N ARG A 354 -13.76 16.29 -27.54
CA ARG A 354 -13.44 14.88 -27.27
C ARG A 354 -12.09 14.75 -26.58
N ILE A 355 -11.86 13.59 -25.96
CA ILE A 355 -10.58 13.29 -25.29
C ILE A 355 -9.67 12.52 -26.24
N TRP A 356 -8.45 13.04 -26.39
CA TRP A 356 -7.36 12.47 -27.16
C TRP A 356 -6.18 12.17 -26.24
N THR A 357 -5.32 11.23 -26.62
CA THR A 357 -4.13 10.85 -25.85
C THR A 357 -2.88 10.83 -26.73
N GLN A 358 -1.73 11.02 -26.10
CA GLN A 358 -0.41 10.86 -26.70
C GLN A 358 0.60 10.38 -25.65
N THR A 359 1.55 9.54 -26.05
CA THR A 359 2.59 9.03 -25.15
C THR A 359 3.76 10.00 -25.07
N LEU A 360 4.11 10.44 -23.85
CA LEU A 360 5.10 11.48 -23.59
C LEU A 360 6.50 11.12 -24.09
N ARG A 361 6.96 9.88 -23.86
CA ARG A 361 8.30 9.44 -24.30
C ARG A 361 8.54 9.54 -25.82
N THR A 362 7.47 9.43 -26.61
CA THR A 362 7.52 9.53 -28.08
C THR A 362 6.99 10.87 -28.59
N MET A 363 6.51 11.74 -27.70
CA MET A 363 5.87 13.00 -28.05
C MET A 363 6.87 13.98 -28.65
N ASN A 364 6.52 14.52 -29.80
CA ASN A 364 7.27 15.55 -30.50
C ASN A 364 6.31 16.39 -31.39
N THR A 365 6.85 17.36 -32.12
CA THR A 365 6.03 18.26 -32.96
C THR A 365 5.43 17.62 -34.22
N GLU A 366 5.71 16.35 -34.47
CA GLU A 366 5.22 15.56 -35.62
C GLU A 366 4.38 14.35 -35.17
N SER A 367 4.34 14.05 -33.86
CA SER A 367 3.56 12.93 -33.37
C SER A 367 2.07 13.25 -33.38
N GLU A 368 1.26 12.28 -33.80
CA GLU A 368 -0.19 12.41 -33.90
C GLU A 368 -0.89 12.10 -32.56
N TRP A 369 -2.06 12.69 -32.37
CA TRP A 369 -2.95 12.41 -31.24
C TRP A 369 -3.87 11.22 -31.57
N GLN A 370 -4.20 10.42 -30.55
CA GLN A 370 -5.10 9.27 -30.70
C GLN A 370 -6.42 9.53 -29.95
N LEU A 371 -7.56 9.35 -30.63
CA LEU A 371 -8.87 9.53 -30.00
C LEU A 371 -9.11 8.45 -28.93
N THR A 372 -9.44 8.87 -27.71
CA THR A 372 -9.62 7.97 -26.55
C THR A 372 -11.08 7.88 -26.12
N SER A 373 -11.82 8.98 -26.12
CA SER A 373 -13.25 8.99 -25.74
C SER A 373 -14.05 10.03 -26.51
N LYS A 374 -15.29 9.70 -26.86
CA LYS A 374 -16.23 10.54 -27.62
C LYS A 374 -17.05 11.49 -26.75
N GLY A 375 -16.90 11.45 -25.42
CA GLY A 375 -17.68 12.27 -24.50
C GLY A 375 -17.52 13.76 -24.79
N ALA A 376 -18.61 14.54 -24.68
CA ALA A 376 -18.61 15.98 -24.87
C ALA A 376 -18.08 16.70 -23.62
N VAL A 377 -16.76 16.86 -23.58
CA VAL A 377 -16.00 17.33 -22.42
C VAL A 377 -15.47 18.75 -22.68
N GLU A 378 -15.50 19.58 -21.65
CA GLU A 378 -14.94 20.93 -21.63
C GLU A 378 -13.56 20.99 -20.99
N ASP A 379 -13.36 20.20 -19.92
CA ASP A 379 -12.09 20.03 -19.25
C ASP A 379 -12.03 18.64 -18.62
N ALA A 380 -10.83 18.10 -18.45
CA ALA A 380 -10.63 16.81 -17.81
C ALA A 380 -9.37 16.82 -16.95
N ASP A 381 -9.45 16.15 -15.81
CA ASP A 381 -8.27 15.87 -15.01
C ASP A 381 -8.29 14.45 -14.46
N LEU A 382 -7.10 13.95 -14.15
CA LEU A 382 -6.88 12.55 -13.82
C LEU A 382 -6.60 12.42 -12.34
N SER A 383 -7.25 11.42 -11.76
CA SER A 383 -6.96 10.97 -10.42
C SER A 383 -6.31 9.60 -10.51
N PRO A 384 -5.11 9.40 -9.92
CA PRO A 384 -4.58 8.05 -9.73
C PRO A 384 -5.49 7.22 -8.80
N TYR A 385 -6.38 7.91 -8.09
CA TYR A 385 -7.36 7.40 -7.15
C TYR A 385 -8.72 7.30 -7.83
N ALA A 386 -9.33 6.11 -7.87
CA ALA A 386 -10.63 5.95 -8.49
C ALA A 386 -11.74 6.83 -7.89
N PHE A 387 -12.83 7.02 -8.62
CA PHE A 387 -14.09 7.41 -8.00
C PHE A 387 -14.74 6.20 -7.32
N HIS A 388 -14.89 6.23 -6.00
CA HIS A 388 -15.73 5.26 -5.30
C HIS A 388 -17.10 5.91 -5.08
N PRO A 389 -18.17 5.49 -5.78
CA PRO A 389 -19.51 5.85 -5.35
C PRO A 389 -19.71 5.23 -3.98
N THR A 390 -19.61 6.05 -2.92
CA THR A 390 -19.73 5.59 -1.54
C THR A 390 -21.09 4.94 -1.31
N GLY A 391 -21.15 3.62 -1.43
CA GLY A 391 -22.16 2.82 -0.75
C GLY A 391 -21.77 2.75 0.73
N PRO A 392 -22.69 2.98 1.67
CA PRO A 392 -22.38 2.99 3.11
C PRO A 392 -21.96 1.63 3.69
N ASP A 393 -21.93 0.54 2.90
CA ASP A 393 -21.78 -0.84 3.39
C ASP A 393 -20.57 -1.61 2.84
N ASP A 394 -19.69 -0.99 2.04
CA ASP A 394 -18.49 -1.68 1.59
C ASP A 394 -17.45 -1.70 2.72
N CYS A 395 -17.55 -2.73 3.58
CA CYS A 395 -16.45 -3.18 4.44
C CYS A 395 -15.24 -3.44 3.54
N GLU A 396 -14.36 -2.44 3.38
CA GLU A 396 -13.24 -2.62 2.45
C GLU A 396 -12.43 -3.83 2.95
N SER A 397 -12.25 -4.81 2.07
CA SER A 397 -11.59 -6.08 2.41
C SER A 397 -10.08 -5.96 2.28
N LEU A 398 -9.57 -4.80 1.88
CA LEU A 398 -8.17 -4.45 1.77
C LEU A 398 -7.97 -2.98 2.15
N HIS A 399 -7.18 -2.75 3.20
CA HIS A 399 -6.88 -1.42 3.75
C HIS A 399 -5.38 -1.21 3.83
N PHE A 400 -4.92 0.00 3.53
CA PHE A 400 -3.57 0.43 3.86
C PHE A 400 -3.63 1.60 4.83
N VAL A 401 -2.77 1.61 5.84
CA VAL A 401 -2.69 2.68 6.84
C VAL A 401 -1.26 3.17 6.94
N GLN A 402 -1.05 4.48 6.99
CA GLN A 402 0.27 5.06 7.23
C GLN A 402 0.53 5.19 8.73
N GLY A 403 1.68 4.69 9.20
CA GLY A 403 2.15 4.92 10.58
C GLY A 403 3.06 3.81 11.09
N GLU A 404 3.41 3.92 12.37
CA GLU A 404 4.18 2.89 13.06
C GLU A 404 3.24 1.78 13.60
N ALA A 405 3.66 0.52 13.47
CA ALA A 405 2.82 -0.63 13.83
C ALA A 405 2.37 -0.61 15.31
N LEU A 406 3.22 -0.09 16.20
CA LEU A 406 2.94 0.04 17.64
C LEU A 406 1.86 1.09 17.95
N ASP A 407 1.71 2.11 17.13
CA ASP A 407 0.72 3.18 17.33
C ASP A 407 -0.65 2.82 16.72
N LEU A 408 -0.67 1.79 15.86
CA LEU A 408 -1.83 1.38 15.07
C LEU A 408 -2.40 0.02 15.51
N THR A 409 -2.17 -0.38 16.76
CA THR A 409 -2.62 -1.68 17.32
C THR A 409 -4.10 -1.97 17.10
N SER A 410 -4.96 -0.97 17.27
CA SER A 410 -6.41 -1.09 17.05
C SER A 410 -6.80 -1.48 15.61
N ARG A 411 -5.89 -1.33 14.64
CA ARG A 411 -6.12 -1.69 13.23
C ARG A 411 -5.89 -3.17 12.94
N TRP A 412 -5.06 -3.84 13.75
CA TRP A 412 -4.59 -5.20 13.50
C TRP A 412 -4.74 -6.17 14.69
N GLU A 413 -5.25 -5.72 15.84
CA GLU A 413 -5.51 -6.57 17.02
C GLU A 413 -6.39 -7.80 16.74
N ASP A 414 -7.22 -7.75 15.70
CA ASP A 414 -8.14 -8.79 15.30
C ASP A 414 -7.61 -9.68 14.16
N ALA A 415 -6.35 -9.51 13.77
CA ALA A 415 -5.73 -10.30 12.71
C ALA A 415 -5.64 -11.79 13.11
N SER A 416 -6.04 -12.68 12.20
CA SER A 416 -5.83 -14.13 12.33
C SER A 416 -4.47 -14.57 11.80
N VAL A 417 -3.84 -13.76 10.94
CA VAL A 417 -2.44 -13.91 10.51
C VAL A 417 -1.77 -12.54 10.50
N VAL A 418 -0.58 -12.45 11.08
CA VAL A 418 0.26 -11.25 11.07
C VAL A 418 1.60 -11.58 10.42
N TYR A 419 1.97 -10.82 9.40
CA TYR A 419 3.29 -10.86 8.79
C TYR A 419 4.14 -9.68 9.24
N LEU A 420 5.37 -9.97 9.65
CA LEU A 420 6.33 -9.01 10.16
C LEU A 420 7.67 -9.10 9.40
N PRO A 421 8.01 -8.09 8.58
CA PRO A 421 9.32 -8.00 7.93
C PRO A 421 10.40 -7.52 8.91
N SER A 422 10.70 -8.36 9.90
CA SER A 422 11.55 -8.00 11.05
C SER A 422 13.04 -7.82 10.75
N LEU A 423 13.49 -8.01 9.50
CA LEU A 423 14.90 -7.88 9.11
C LEU A 423 15.50 -6.51 9.47
N PHE A 424 14.69 -5.45 9.41
CA PHE A 424 15.13 -4.07 9.67
C PHE A 424 14.69 -3.52 11.03
N LEU A 425 13.99 -4.33 11.83
CA LEU A 425 13.59 -3.92 13.17
C LEU A 425 14.75 -4.15 14.13
N ASP A 426 15.07 -3.11 14.90
CA ASP A 426 16.04 -3.25 15.98
C ASP A 426 15.48 -4.17 17.08
N ARG A 427 16.37 -4.54 18.01
CA ARG A 427 16.04 -5.46 19.09
C ARG A 427 14.97 -4.90 20.02
N GLU A 428 15.01 -3.61 20.34
CA GLU A 428 14.06 -2.95 21.23
C GLU A 428 12.66 -2.91 20.61
N THR A 429 12.58 -2.56 19.33
CA THR A 429 11.32 -2.57 18.57
C THR A 429 10.74 -3.98 18.50
N MET A 430 11.57 -4.99 18.21
CA MET A 430 11.14 -6.40 18.27
C MET A 430 10.65 -6.78 19.67
N LEU A 431 11.32 -6.32 20.72
CA LEU A 431 10.91 -6.59 22.10
C LEU A 431 9.53 -5.99 22.39
N ARG A 432 9.33 -4.71 22.09
CA ARG A 432 8.07 -4.00 22.35
C ARG A 432 6.93 -4.61 21.54
N LEU A 433 7.18 -4.98 20.29
CA LEU A 433 6.19 -5.60 19.42
C LEU A 433 5.80 -6.99 19.91
N GLY A 434 6.77 -7.80 20.38
CA GLY A 434 6.48 -9.10 21.01
C GLY A 434 5.53 -8.95 22.20
N TRP A 435 5.77 -7.98 23.09
CA TRP A 435 4.89 -7.68 24.22
C TRP A 435 3.48 -7.32 23.77
N VAL A 436 3.38 -6.35 22.85
CA VAL A 436 2.09 -5.86 22.33
C VAL A 436 1.31 -6.99 21.66
N MET A 437 1.93 -7.74 20.75
CA MET A 437 1.28 -8.88 20.07
C MET A 437 0.77 -9.92 21.07
N SER A 438 1.59 -10.26 22.06
CA SER A 438 1.24 -11.25 23.09
C SER A 438 0.05 -10.81 23.97
N ALA A 439 -0.12 -9.49 24.14
CA ALA A 439 -1.21 -8.91 24.90
C ALA A 439 -2.50 -8.81 24.09
N ILE A 440 -2.44 -8.30 22.85
CA ILE A 440 -3.65 -7.88 22.11
C ILE A 440 -4.20 -8.92 21.15
N LEU A 441 -3.35 -9.82 20.62
CA LEU A 441 -3.80 -10.78 19.62
C LEU A 441 -4.66 -11.88 20.24
N LEU A 442 -5.60 -12.38 19.46
CA LEU A 442 -6.50 -13.45 19.84
C LEU A 442 -5.79 -14.82 19.77
N PRO A 443 -6.17 -15.79 20.62
CA PRO A 443 -5.63 -17.14 20.54
C PRO A 443 -5.83 -17.76 19.16
N GLY A 444 -4.80 -18.46 18.67
CA GLY A 444 -4.78 -19.06 17.34
C GLY A 444 -4.31 -18.13 16.21
N THR A 445 -4.01 -16.85 16.50
CA THR A 445 -3.34 -15.98 15.54
C THR A 445 -1.95 -16.52 15.23
N VAL A 446 -1.61 -16.59 13.94
CA VAL A 446 -0.27 -16.96 13.47
C VAL A 446 0.54 -15.70 13.20
N VAL A 447 1.75 -15.63 13.76
CA VAL A 447 2.70 -14.54 13.50
C VAL A 447 3.90 -15.09 12.73
N LEU A 448 4.18 -14.50 11.59
CA LEU A 448 5.27 -14.86 10.69
C LEU A 448 6.32 -13.75 10.72
N SER A 449 7.56 -14.09 11.05
CA SER A 449 8.64 -13.13 11.23
C SER A 449 9.96 -13.64 10.70
N HIS A 450 10.72 -12.84 9.96
CA HIS A 450 12.06 -13.23 9.46
C HIS A 450 13.10 -13.44 10.57
N ARG A 451 12.86 -12.86 11.75
CA ARG A 451 13.70 -13.01 12.94
C ARG A 451 12.88 -13.59 14.07
N THR A 452 13.56 -14.35 14.93
CA THR A 452 12.98 -14.73 16.21
C THR A 452 12.79 -13.50 17.09
N PHE A 453 11.71 -13.46 17.86
CA PHE A 453 11.54 -12.41 18.87
C PHE A 453 12.52 -12.65 20.03
N PRO A 454 13.32 -11.64 20.44
CA PRO A 454 14.26 -11.79 21.54
C PRO A 454 13.53 -11.88 22.88
N GLY A 455 13.81 -12.88 23.73
CA GLY A 455 13.15 -13.00 25.04
C GLY A 455 11.87 -13.84 24.99
N CYS A 456 11.02 -13.72 26.02
CA CYS A 456 9.87 -14.59 26.20
C CYS A 456 8.58 -13.82 26.41
N TRP A 457 7.56 -14.31 25.73
CA TRP A 457 6.36 -13.55 25.43
C TRP A 457 5.17 -14.30 26.01
N PRO A 458 4.45 -13.72 26.98
CA PRO A 458 3.28 -14.37 27.53
C PRO A 458 2.26 -14.61 26.43
N ARG A 459 2.11 -15.87 26.03
CA ARG A 459 1.23 -16.36 24.95
C ARG A 459 1.80 -16.37 23.53
N LEU A 460 2.97 -15.81 23.23
CA LEU A 460 3.53 -15.94 21.87
C LEU A 460 4.50 -17.13 21.82
N LEU A 461 4.00 -18.28 21.38
CA LEU A 461 4.73 -19.54 21.35
C LEU A 461 5.45 -19.71 20.01
N PHE A 462 6.76 -19.89 20.04
CA PHE A 462 7.51 -20.32 18.87
C PHE A 462 7.17 -21.76 18.51
N VAL A 463 6.86 -22.01 17.23
CA VAL A 463 6.51 -23.34 16.73
C VAL A 463 7.73 -23.94 16.03
N GLU A 464 8.02 -23.45 14.82
CA GLU A 464 9.11 -23.90 13.98
C GLU A 464 9.46 -22.83 12.93
N PRO A 465 10.67 -22.84 12.35
CA PRO A 465 10.93 -22.06 11.16
C PRO A 465 10.37 -22.77 9.92
N ILE A 466 9.79 -22.01 8.99
CA ILE A 466 9.47 -22.46 7.64
C ILE A 466 10.48 -21.89 6.65
N GLU A 467 10.87 -22.70 5.68
CA GLU A 467 11.76 -22.29 4.60
C GLU A 467 10.91 -21.84 3.41
N LEU A 468 11.07 -20.58 3.02
CA LEU A 468 10.52 -20.03 1.80
C LEU A 468 11.62 -20.02 0.72
N PRO A 469 11.32 -20.45 -0.51
CA PRO A 469 12.29 -20.32 -1.59
C PRO A 469 12.61 -18.84 -1.82
N ARG A 470 13.91 -18.50 -1.78
CA ARG A 470 14.42 -17.17 -2.14
C ARG A 470 14.63 -17.08 -3.65
N TRP A 471 14.58 -15.85 -4.17
CA TRP A 471 14.96 -15.60 -5.55
C TRP A 471 16.48 -15.74 -5.73
N GLY A 472 16.92 -16.62 -6.64
CA GLY A 472 18.28 -16.62 -7.20
C GLY A 472 19.38 -17.16 -6.28
N GLU A 473 19.08 -17.45 -5.02
CA GLU A 473 19.98 -18.10 -4.07
C GLU A 473 19.49 -19.51 -3.77
N ALA A 474 20.43 -20.46 -3.67
CA ALA A 474 20.11 -21.85 -3.34
C ALA A 474 19.62 -22.02 -1.88
N GLU A 475 19.78 -21.00 -1.04
CA GLU A 475 19.43 -21.01 0.38
C GLU A 475 18.19 -20.14 0.59
N GLY A 476 17.09 -20.77 0.99
CA GLY A 476 15.79 -20.12 1.19
C GLY A 476 15.77 -19.14 2.37
N ASP A 477 14.76 -18.27 2.40
CA ASP A 477 14.48 -17.41 3.53
C ASP A 477 13.83 -18.22 4.65
N ARG A 478 14.29 -18.03 5.90
CA ARG A 478 13.68 -18.69 7.05
C ARG A 478 12.72 -17.74 7.75
N LEU A 479 11.42 -18.05 7.70
CA LEU A 479 10.42 -17.38 8.51
C LEU A 479 10.20 -18.16 9.80
N SER A 480 10.39 -17.50 10.93
CA SER A 480 9.98 -18.01 12.24
C SER A 480 8.46 -17.94 12.36
N VAL A 481 7.84 -19.08 12.69
CA VAL A 481 6.40 -19.18 12.92
C VAL A 481 6.12 -19.16 14.43
N PHE A 482 5.23 -18.26 14.83
CA PHE A 482 4.70 -18.19 16.19
C PHE A 482 3.18 -18.37 16.17
N VAL A 483 2.64 -18.93 17.25
CA VAL A 483 1.20 -18.99 17.51
C VAL A 483 0.88 -18.29 18.81
N VAL A 484 -0.19 -17.51 18.81
CA VAL A 484 -0.72 -16.89 20.03
C VAL A 484 -1.52 -17.94 20.79
N THR A 485 -1.08 -18.31 21.99
CA THR A 485 -1.77 -19.27 22.85
C THR A 485 -2.88 -18.59 23.66
N ALA A 486 -3.72 -19.43 24.25
CA ALA A 486 -4.62 -18.97 25.30
C ALA A 486 -3.82 -18.34 26.46
N PRO A 487 -4.39 -17.34 27.18
CA PRO A 487 -3.81 -16.83 28.42
C PRO A 487 -3.46 -17.98 29.38
N PRO A 488 -2.24 -18.03 29.94
CA PRO A 488 -1.85 -19.10 30.85
C PRO A 488 -2.65 -19.04 32.16
N VAL A 489 -2.99 -20.23 32.68
CA VAL A 489 -3.90 -20.40 33.84
C VAL A 489 -3.14 -20.62 35.15
N VAL A 490 -1.86 -20.92 35.06
CA VAL A 490 -1.01 -21.07 36.24
C VAL A 490 -0.61 -19.69 36.73
N PRO A 491 -0.54 -19.44 38.06
CA PRO A 491 -0.06 -18.17 38.59
C PRO A 491 1.29 -17.85 37.97
N GLN A 492 1.28 -16.92 37.02
CA GLN A 492 2.42 -16.09 36.73
C GLN A 492 2.80 -15.44 38.08
N PRO A 493 4.09 -15.25 38.39
CA PRO A 493 4.45 -14.53 39.60
C PRO A 493 3.67 -13.21 39.60
N ALA A 494 3.11 -12.82 40.74
CA ALA A 494 2.02 -11.84 40.88
C ALA A 494 2.24 -10.47 40.21
N TRP A 495 3.45 -10.18 39.75
CA TRP A 495 3.80 -9.02 38.94
C TRP A 495 3.53 -9.15 37.43
N MET A 496 3.07 -10.31 36.91
CA MET A 496 2.81 -10.58 35.47
C MET A 496 1.33 -10.93 35.11
N VAL A 497 0.36 -10.40 35.86
CA VAL A 497 -1.10 -10.34 35.56
C VAL A 497 -1.99 -11.50 36.07
N SER A 498 -3.27 -11.14 36.26
CA SER A 498 -4.43 -11.70 36.96
C SER A 498 -5.03 -13.01 36.41
N HIS A 499 -5.58 -13.84 37.31
CA HIS A 499 -6.40 -15.04 37.04
C HIS A 499 -7.52 -14.77 36.01
N SER A 500 -7.75 -15.71 35.08
CA SER A 500 -8.92 -15.66 34.18
C SER A 500 -9.93 -16.76 34.50
N GLU A 501 -11.16 -16.36 34.83
CA GLU A 501 -12.36 -17.19 35.06
C GLU A 501 -12.74 -18.07 33.84
N ALA A 502 -12.26 -17.70 32.65
CA ALA A 502 -12.60 -18.37 31.38
C ALA A 502 -12.12 -19.83 31.29
N LEU A 503 -11.01 -20.21 31.93
CA LEU A 503 -10.52 -21.59 31.82
C LEU A 503 -11.11 -22.55 32.86
N ASP A 504 -11.60 -22.04 33.99
CA ASP A 504 -12.44 -22.81 34.91
C ASP A 504 -13.74 -23.24 34.20
N GLN A 505 -14.22 -22.43 33.25
CA GLN A 505 -15.34 -22.78 32.38
C GLN A 505 -14.96 -23.84 31.33
N VAL A 506 -13.71 -23.88 30.82
CA VAL A 506 -13.23 -24.96 29.93
C VAL A 506 -13.12 -26.29 30.65
N HIS A 507 -12.47 -26.26 31.82
CA HIS A 507 -12.35 -27.43 32.66
C HIS A 507 -13.71 -27.91 33.17
N GLY A 508 -14.65 -26.99 33.44
CA GLY A 508 -16.05 -27.30 33.77
C GLY A 508 -16.83 -27.87 32.58
N ALA A 509 -16.68 -27.31 31.38
CA ALA A 509 -17.41 -27.72 30.18
C ALA A 509 -16.90 -29.04 29.57
N PHE A 510 -15.60 -29.32 29.69
CA PHE A 510 -15.01 -30.62 29.35
C PHE A 510 -14.91 -31.58 30.56
N GLY A 511 -15.50 -31.18 31.70
CA GLY A 511 -15.78 -32.03 32.85
C GLY A 511 -14.73 -31.98 33.96
N SER A 512 -15.12 -31.40 35.11
CA SER A 512 -14.60 -31.86 36.39
C SER A 512 -15.17 -33.25 36.67
N ALA A 513 -14.30 -34.27 36.60
CA ALA A 513 -14.50 -35.68 37.01
C ALA A 513 -14.88 -36.71 35.91
N ARG A 514 -13.98 -37.70 35.77
CA ARG A 514 -14.26 -39.15 35.69
C ARG A 514 -15.16 -39.75 34.60
N ASP A 515 -15.79 -39.00 33.72
CA ASP A 515 -16.49 -39.61 32.59
C ASP A 515 -15.49 -40.03 31.50
N GLU A 516 -15.14 -41.32 31.50
CA GLU A 516 -14.43 -42.03 30.42
C GLU A 516 -15.10 -41.83 29.04
N ALA A 517 -16.36 -41.38 28.99
CA ALA A 517 -17.08 -41.05 27.77
C ALA A 517 -16.61 -39.74 27.09
N LEU A 518 -16.02 -38.79 27.83
CA LEU A 518 -15.38 -37.59 27.27
C LEU A 518 -13.93 -37.84 26.85
N ALA A 519 -13.32 -38.95 27.28
CA ALA A 519 -12.04 -39.44 26.76
C ALA A 519 -12.16 -39.97 25.32
N ALA A 520 -13.38 -40.18 24.81
CA ALA A 520 -13.63 -40.46 23.42
C ALA A 520 -13.58 -39.16 22.60
N ASN A 521 -12.38 -38.80 22.17
CA ASN A 521 -12.08 -38.02 20.96
C ASN A 521 -13.06 -36.87 20.66
N ALA A 522 -12.76 -35.65 21.15
CA ALA A 522 -13.54 -34.47 20.79
C ALA A 522 -13.48 -34.25 19.26
N THR A 523 -14.62 -33.92 18.65
CA THR A 523 -14.67 -33.60 17.22
C THR A 523 -14.19 -32.17 16.97
N ARG A 524 -13.71 -31.88 15.76
CA ARG A 524 -13.34 -30.52 15.34
C ARG A 524 -14.44 -29.49 15.62
N SER A 525 -15.69 -29.80 15.28
CA SER A 525 -16.82 -28.89 15.48
C SER A 525 -17.05 -28.55 16.96
N ARG A 526 -16.97 -29.55 17.86
CA ARG A 526 -17.11 -29.31 19.31
C ARG A 526 -15.99 -28.44 19.86
N TRP A 527 -14.76 -28.65 19.40
CA TRP A 527 -13.62 -27.80 19.79
C TRP A 527 -13.82 -26.35 19.33
N VAL A 528 -14.19 -26.16 18.06
CA VAL A 528 -14.44 -24.83 17.48
C VAL A 528 -15.57 -24.12 18.22
N GLU A 529 -16.70 -24.79 18.46
CA GLU A 529 -17.83 -24.24 19.20
C GLU A 529 -17.41 -23.77 20.60
N HIS A 530 -16.67 -24.62 21.32
CA HIS A 530 -16.21 -24.31 22.66
C HIS A 530 -15.18 -23.17 22.68
N ALA A 531 -14.18 -23.21 21.78
CA ALA A 531 -13.19 -22.14 21.63
C ALA A 531 -13.83 -20.79 21.29
N SER A 532 -14.83 -20.79 20.41
CA SER A 532 -15.57 -19.58 20.02
C SER A 532 -16.38 -19.00 21.18
N SER A 533 -16.87 -19.83 22.10
CA SER A 533 -17.57 -19.37 23.30
C SER A 533 -16.63 -18.67 24.28
N MET A 534 -15.37 -19.13 24.39
CA MET A 534 -14.36 -18.54 25.28
C MET A 534 -13.70 -17.29 24.71
N TRP A 535 -13.48 -17.30 23.39
CA TRP A 535 -12.80 -16.21 22.69
C TRP A 535 -13.74 -15.64 21.64
N PRO A 536 -14.75 -14.86 22.06
CA PRO A 536 -15.58 -14.12 21.14
C PRO A 536 -14.68 -13.33 20.19
N ARG A 537 -14.92 -13.46 18.86
CA ARG A 537 -14.14 -12.94 17.73
C ARG A 537 -13.10 -13.91 17.12
N SER A 538 -12.77 -15.04 17.74
CA SER A 538 -11.90 -16.04 17.10
C SER A 538 -12.60 -16.69 15.90
N THR A 539 -11.86 -16.97 14.83
CA THR A 539 -12.39 -17.75 13.71
C THR A 539 -12.24 -19.25 13.96
N ASP A 540 -13.01 -20.07 13.24
CA ASP A 540 -12.85 -21.54 13.22
C ASP A 540 -11.41 -21.94 12.90
N ALA A 541 -10.77 -21.23 11.95
CA ALA A 541 -9.39 -21.45 11.55
C ALA A 541 -8.42 -21.12 12.68
N MET A 542 -8.60 -20.02 13.41
CA MET A 542 -7.78 -19.68 14.57
C MET A 542 -7.87 -20.75 15.66
N SER A 543 -9.09 -21.16 16.00
CA SER A 543 -9.32 -22.23 16.98
C SER A 543 -8.62 -23.52 16.58
N TRP A 544 -8.66 -23.88 15.29
CA TRP A 544 -8.00 -25.07 14.79
C TRP A 544 -6.48 -24.95 14.76
N ARG A 545 -5.92 -23.82 14.28
CA ARG A 545 -4.48 -23.53 14.28
C ARG A 545 -3.91 -23.57 15.70
N LEU A 546 -4.62 -23.04 16.69
CA LEU A 546 -4.22 -23.13 18.09
C LEU A 546 -3.99 -24.58 18.51
N LEU A 547 -4.91 -25.49 18.17
CA LEU A 547 -4.79 -26.91 18.51
C LEU A 547 -3.58 -27.57 17.82
N ILE A 548 -3.48 -27.40 16.49
CA ILE A 548 -2.44 -28.04 15.68
C ILE A 548 -1.05 -27.53 16.07
N LEU A 549 -0.86 -26.22 16.13
CA LEU A 549 0.45 -25.63 16.36
C LEU A 549 0.96 -25.86 17.78
N THR A 550 0.05 -25.76 18.75
CA THR A 550 0.40 -26.03 20.15
C THR A 550 0.67 -27.53 20.38
N GLY A 551 -0.04 -28.41 19.67
CA GLY A 551 0.22 -29.84 19.63
C GLY A 551 1.62 -30.18 19.14
N ARG A 552 1.99 -29.66 17.95
CA ARG A 552 3.35 -29.84 17.39
C ARG A 552 4.43 -29.33 18.32
N ALA A 553 4.27 -28.12 18.85
CA ALA A 553 5.22 -27.53 19.80
C ALA A 553 5.35 -28.36 21.09
N SER A 554 4.32 -29.15 21.42
CA SER A 554 4.31 -30.08 22.57
C SER A 554 4.72 -31.51 22.20
N GLY A 555 5.18 -31.76 20.96
CA GLY A 555 5.65 -33.07 20.49
C GLY A 555 4.56 -34.04 20.03
N PHE A 556 3.33 -33.58 19.84
CA PHE A 556 2.28 -34.40 19.22
C PHE A 556 2.40 -34.37 17.70
N ASP A 557 2.23 -35.52 17.06
CA ASP A 557 2.08 -35.61 15.60
C ASP A 557 0.67 -35.17 15.23
N THR A 558 0.52 -33.88 14.95
CA THR A 558 -0.76 -33.29 14.54
C THR A 558 -0.70 -32.85 13.10
N ASP A 559 -1.44 -33.56 12.25
CA ASP A 559 -1.74 -33.13 10.89
C ASP A 559 -3.08 -32.36 10.81
N ALA A 560 -3.27 -31.62 9.72
CA ALA A 560 -4.50 -30.85 9.52
C ALA A 560 -5.74 -31.73 9.26
N SER A 561 -5.57 -33.04 9.08
CA SER A 561 -6.62 -34.02 8.74
C SER A 561 -7.22 -34.74 9.95
N ILE A 562 -6.67 -34.53 11.15
CA ILE A 562 -7.20 -35.10 12.41
C ILE A 562 -8.68 -34.72 12.59
N GLN A 563 -9.58 -35.71 12.51
CA GLN A 563 -11.01 -35.50 12.77
C GLN A 563 -11.39 -35.66 14.25
N SER A 564 -10.54 -36.32 15.02
CA SER A 564 -10.79 -36.74 16.39
C SER A 564 -9.62 -36.33 17.26
N ILE A 565 -9.86 -35.45 18.24
CA ILE A 565 -8.83 -34.80 19.04
C ILE A 565 -8.56 -35.65 20.29
N PRO A 566 -7.34 -36.19 20.48
CA PRO A 566 -7.01 -36.94 21.68
C PRO A 566 -7.12 -36.06 22.93
N ALA A 567 -7.65 -36.61 24.04
CA ALA A 567 -7.76 -35.88 25.30
C ALA A 567 -6.40 -35.37 25.83
N ALA A 568 -5.32 -36.14 25.57
CA ALA A 568 -3.96 -35.74 25.92
C ALA A 568 -3.50 -34.47 25.18
N LEU A 569 -3.91 -34.29 23.92
CA LEU A 569 -3.62 -33.09 23.14
C LEU A 569 -4.39 -31.88 23.69
N LEU A 570 -5.69 -32.03 23.98
CA LEU A 570 -6.48 -30.95 24.61
C LEU A 570 -5.88 -30.52 25.96
N GLN A 571 -5.45 -31.49 26.76
CA GLN A 571 -4.79 -31.22 28.04
C GLN A 571 -3.41 -30.58 27.86
N ALA A 572 -2.67 -30.92 26.81
CA ALA A 572 -1.42 -30.25 26.48
C ALA A 572 -1.68 -28.78 26.12
N VAL A 573 -2.61 -28.50 25.21
CA VAL A 573 -2.95 -27.14 24.78
C VAL A 573 -3.42 -26.25 25.94
N SER A 574 -4.20 -26.78 26.89
CA SER A 574 -4.61 -26.03 28.09
C SER A 574 -3.48 -25.80 29.09
N ARG A 575 -2.41 -26.61 29.03
CA ARG A 575 -1.24 -26.51 29.91
C ARG A 575 -0.08 -25.76 29.28
N VAL A 576 -0.11 -25.44 27.99
CA VAL A 576 0.93 -24.65 27.32
C VAL A 576 0.84 -23.20 27.81
N GLY A 577 1.41 -23.01 28.98
CA GLY A 577 1.99 -21.77 29.45
C GLY A 577 3.47 -22.03 29.74
N PRO A 578 4.28 -20.99 29.98
CA PRO A 578 5.71 -21.12 30.20
C PRO A 578 6.01 -21.73 31.58
N LYS A 579 5.64 -23.00 31.81
CA LYS A 579 5.75 -23.66 33.12
C LYS A 579 7.20 -23.86 33.55
N ASP A 580 8.13 -24.02 32.60
CA ASP A 580 9.50 -24.41 32.91
C ASP A 580 10.57 -23.39 32.50
N LYS A 581 10.17 -22.24 31.91
CA LYS A 581 11.13 -21.24 31.41
C LYS A 581 10.82 -19.80 31.74
N ALA A 582 9.63 -19.43 32.22
CA ALA A 582 9.31 -18.00 32.46
C ALA A 582 10.31 -17.27 33.37
N PRO A 583 10.75 -17.83 34.52
CA PRO A 583 11.75 -17.16 35.36
C PRO A 583 13.14 -17.08 34.73
N HIS A 584 13.58 -18.15 34.03
CA HIS A 584 14.87 -18.18 33.33
C HIS A 584 14.88 -17.23 32.13
N CYS A 585 13.78 -17.19 31.38
CA CYS A 585 13.53 -16.26 30.30
C CYS A 585 13.49 -14.79 30.74
N ALA A 586 12.78 -14.50 31.84
CA ALA A 586 12.71 -13.15 32.38
C ALA A 586 14.09 -12.70 32.86
N TRP A 587 14.85 -13.61 33.44
CA TRP A 587 16.26 -13.40 33.82
C TRP A 587 17.14 -13.14 32.60
N ASP A 588 17.07 -13.95 31.55
CA ASP A 588 17.85 -13.78 30.31
C ASP A 588 17.51 -12.47 29.58
N ALA A 589 16.24 -12.05 29.60
CA ALA A 589 15.81 -10.76 29.05
C ALA A 589 16.40 -9.57 29.83
N LEU A 590 16.36 -9.63 31.17
CA LEU A 590 16.94 -8.61 32.05
C LEU A 590 18.47 -8.53 31.93
N VAL A 591 19.16 -9.68 31.90
CA VAL A 591 20.62 -9.76 31.74
C VAL A 591 21.06 -9.16 30.41
N ALA A 592 20.27 -9.35 29.35
CA ALA A 592 20.61 -8.88 28.03
C ALA A 592 20.25 -7.40 27.75
N GLU A 593 19.50 -6.73 28.64
CA GLU A 593 19.39 -5.26 28.71
C GLU A 593 20.54 -4.64 29.53
N GLY A 594 21.02 -5.36 30.54
CA GLY A 594 22.12 -4.92 31.41
C GLY A 594 23.52 -5.12 30.81
N GLY A 595 23.68 -4.86 29.50
CA GLY A 595 24.87 -5.16 28.67
C GLY A 595 26.18 -5.19 29.45
N GLU A 596 26.98 -6.25 29.21
CA GLU A 596 28.23 -6.53 29.94
C GLU A 596 28.94 -5.23 30.33
N PRO A 597 29.18 -4.97 31.64
CA PRO A 597 29.99 -3.84 32.02
C PRO A 597 31.35 -4.04 31.35
N GLY A 598 31.61 -3.20 30.33
CA GLY A 598 32.77 -3.34 29.47
C GLY A 598 34.01 -3.57 30.33
N ALA A 599 34.77 -4.61 30.00
CA ALA A 599 35.99 -5.00 30.68
C ALA A 599 36.84 -3.75 30.93
N ALA A 600 36.78 -3.24 32.16
CA ALA A 600 37.73 -2.27 32.66
C ALA A 600 39.07 -2.99 32.59
N GLY A 601 39.94 -2.49 31.72
CA GLY A 601 41.25 -3.07 31.49
C GLY A 601 42.00 -3.25 32.80
N ASP A 602 42.62 -4.41 32.95
CA ASP A 602 43.67 -4.66 33.92
C ASP A 602 44.80 -3.63 33.74
N GLY A 603 44.69 -2.53 34.45
CA GLY A 603 45.77 -1.61 34.75
C GLY A 603 46.21 -1.81 36.19
N GLY A 604 47.05 -2.80 36.43
CA GLY A 604 47.77 -2.94 37.69
C GLY A 604 49.13 -2.23 37.63
N ALA A 605 49.23 -1.05 38.26
CA ALA A 605 50.40 -0.47 38.94
C ALA A 605 50.08 0.97 39.37
#